data_AF-A0A536T4C2-F1
#
_entry.id   AF-A0A536T4C2-F1
#
_cell.length_a   1.000
_cell.length_b   1.000
_cell.length_c   1.000
_cell.angle_alpha   90.00
_cell.angle_beta   90.00
_cell.angle_gamma   90.00
#
_symmetry.space_group_name_H-M   'P 1'
#
loop_
_entity.id
_entity.type
_entity.pdbx_description
1 polymer ?
#
loop_
_entity_poly.entity_id
_entity_poly.type
_entity_poly.pdbx_seq_one_letter_code
_entity_poly.pdbx_strand_id
1 'polypeptide(L)'
;MELSGRELAGSAQWQATAPARPNGRITARLQRLTVPAPAPAPEVAAANAALAKAEATAAPNPWPEIDIVADSFLLRGHDLGKLELTAQPRAADWQIQRLQLANDDGTLTANGWWRASERAQLTTLDAELDISDAGKYLARFGVPDAVRGAATKIRGQLGWAGGPEA
;
A
#
# COMPACT_ATOMS: atom_id res chain seq x y z
N MET A 1 1.48 -14.67 -14.02
CA MET A 1 0.09 -15.15 -14.06
C MET A 1 -0.81 -13.98 -14.35
N GLU A 2 -1.80 -14.16 -15.22
CA GLU A 2 -2.85 -13.16 -15.39
C GLU A 2 -3.89 -13.32 -14.29
N LEU A 3 -4.37 -12.18 -13.82
CA LEU A 3 -5.36 -12.06 -12.77
C LEU A 3 -6.56 -11.34 -13.37
N SER A 4 -7.73 -11.93 -13.24
CA SER A 4 -8.99 -11.35 -13.72
C SER A 4 -10.09 -11.68 -12.73
N GLY A 5 -10.49 -10.67 -11.97
CA GLY A 5 -11.56 -10.73 -10.99
C GLY A 5 -12.31 -9.39 -10.92
N ARG A 6 -13.38 -9.37 -10.14
CA ARG A 6 -14.17 -8.15 -9.93
C ARG A 6 -13.34 -7.04 -9.28
N GLU A 7 -12.50 -7.42 -8.34
CA GLU A 7 -11.72 -6.49 -7.50
C GLU A 7 -10.31 -6.24 -8.03
N LEU A 8 -9.78 -7.13 -8.88
CA LEU A 8 -8.41 -7.03 -9.36
C LEU A 8 -8.29 -7.52 -10.80
N ALA A 9 -7.58 -6.78 -11.64
CA ALA A 9 -7.32 -7.16 -13.01
C ALA A 9 -5.89 -6.77 -13.41
N GLY A 10 -5.16 -7.67 -14.07
CA GLY A 10 -3.83 -7.43 -14.59
C GLY A 10 -2.94 -8.66 -14.49
N SER A 11 -1.67 -8.45 -14.15
CA SER A 11 -0.69 -9.52 -14.05
C SER A 11 0.05 -9.46 -12.73
N ALA A 12 0.31 -10.63 -12.14
CA ALA A 12 1.21 -10.78 -11.01
C ALA A 12 2.21 -11.90 -11.25
N GLN A 13 3.43 -11.70 -10.76
CA GLN A 13 4.52 -12.63 -10.85
C GLN A 13 5.12 -12.80 -9.45
N TRP A 14 5.14 -14.04 -8.99
CA TRP A 14 5.91 -14.45 -7.82
C TRP A 14 7.24 -15.02 -8.29
N GLN A 15 8.33 -14.48 -7.76
CA GLN A 15 9.67 -15.02 -7.91
C GLN A 15 10.02 -15.67 -6.59
N ALA A 16 10.15 -16.99 -6.62
CA ALA A 16 10.49 -17.78 -5.44
C ALA A 16 11.87 -17.38 -4.88
N THR A 17 12.13 -17.84 -3.66
CA THR A 17 13.38 -17.59 -2.96
C THR A 17 14.58 -18.09 -3.78
N ALA A 18 15.63 -17.29 -3.82
CA ALA A 18 16.88 -17.59 -4.53
C ALA A 18 18.06 -17.16 -3.67
N PRO A 19 19.30 -17.65 -3.90
CA PRO A 19 20.46 -17.25 -3.11
C PRO A 19 20.70 -15.73 -3.06
N ALA A 20 20.36 -15.02 -4.14
CA ALA A 20 20.43 -13.56 -4.23
C ALA A 20 19.18 -12.84 -3.66
N ARG A 21 18.07 -13.55 -3.41
CA ARG A 21 16.80 -13.03 -2.88
C ARG A 21 16.17 -14.07 -1.94
N PRO A 22 16.64 -14.15 -0.68
CA PRO A 22 16.22 -15.20 0.24
C PRO A 22 14.73 -15.13 0.60
N ASN A 23 14.09 -13.98 0.39
CA ASN A 23 12.68 -13.76 0.72
C ASN A 23 11.74 -13.76 -0.49
N GLY A 24 12.27 -13.95 -1.71
CA GLY A 24 11.48 -13.87 -2.94
C GLY A 24 11.06 -12.44 -3.32
N ARG A 25 10.31 -12.31 -4.42
CA ARG A 25 9.80 -11.03 -4.94
C ARG A 25 8.41 -11.18 -5.54
N ILE A 26 7.50 -10.28 -5.16
CA ILE A 26 6.20 -10.09 -5.79
C ILE A 26 6.31 -8.91 -6.76
N THR A 27 5.85 -9.10 -7.98
CA THR A 27 5.70 -8.02 -8.95
C THR A 27 4.29 -8.04 -9.50
N ALA A 28 3.55 -6.95 -9.36
CA ALA A 28 2.22 -6.83 -9.93
C ALA A 28 2.12 -5.59 -10.81
N ARG A 29 1.55 -5.79 -12.00
CA ARG A 29 1.15 -4.73 -12.92
C ARG A 29 -0.34 -4.89 -13.14
N LEU A 30 -1.10 -4.10 -12.42
CA LEU A 30 -2.54 -4.17 -12.32
C LEU A 30 -3.13 -3.05 -13.17
N GLN A 31 -4.13 -3.37 -13.98
CA GLN A 31 -4.96 -2.37 -14.65
C GLN A 31 -5.97 -1.79 -13.66
N ARG A 32 -6.45 -2.63 -12.73
CA ARG A 32 -7.40 -2.24 -11.69
C ARG A 32 -7.10 -2.98 -10.39
N LEU A 33 -7.13 -2.22 -9.30
CA LEU A 33 -7.10 -2.71 -7.93
C LEU A 33 -8.20 -2.01 -7.14
N THR A 34 -9.20 -2.76 -6.70
CA THR A 34 -10.29 -2.28 -5.87
C THR A 34 -10.18 -2.92 -4.50
N VAL A 35 -9.98 -2.11 -3.47
CA VAL A 35 -10.07 -2.51 -2.08
C VAL A 35 -11.46 -2.10 -1.59
N PRO A 36 -12.42 -3.04 -1.46
CA PRO A 36 -13.76 -2.71 -0.99
C PRO A 36 -13.71 -2.16 0.44
N ALA A 37 -14.74 -1.43 0.84
CA ALA A 37 -14.96 -1.15 2.26
C ALA A 37 -15.03 -2.50 3.01
N PRO A 38 -14.49 -2.60 4.24
CA PRO A 38 -14.48 -3.85 4.96
C PRO A 38 -15.90 -4.43 5.00
N ALA A 39 -16.08 -5.56 4.31
CA ALA A 39 -17.22 -6.44 4.52
C ALA A 39 -17.19 -6.92 5.99
N PRO A 40 -18.30 -7.41 6.55
CA PRO A 40 -18.28 -8.02 7.88
C PRO A 40 -17.11 -9.02 8.00
N ALA A 41 -16.55 -9.08 9.21
CA ALA A 41 -15.26 -9.66 9.62
C ALA A 41 -14.70 -10.90 8.86
N PRO A 42 -15.46 -11.91 8.38
CA PRO A 42 -14.86 -13.09 7.75
C PRO A 42 -14.11 -12.85 6.42
N GLU A 43 -14.50 -11.90 5.57
CA GLU A 43 -13.85 -11.72 4.25
C GLU A 43 -12.52 -10.94 4.35
N VAL A 44 -12.43 -9.97 5.26
CA VAL A 44 -11.19 -9.24 5.56
C VAL A 44 -10.15 -10.18 6.15
N ALA A 45 -10.58 -11.12 6.99
CA ALA A 45 -9.71 -12.15 7.54
C ALA A 45 -9.12 -13.08 6.46
N ALA A 46 -9.82 -13.33 5.35
CA ALA A 46 -9.35 -14.20 4.27
C ALA A 46 -8.32 -13.52 3.35
N ALA A 47 -8.51 -12.23 3.04
CA ALA A 47 -7.53 -11.44 2.28
C ALA A 47 -6.26 -11.17 3.12
N ASN A 48 -6.44 -10.84 4.40
CA ASN A 48 -5.34 -10.77 5.36
C ASN A 48 -4.69 -12.12 5.55
N ALA A 49 -5.45 -13.23 5.55
CA ALA A 49 -4.90 -14.59 5.62
C ALA A 49 -4.10 -14.98 4.37
N ALA A 50 -4.39 -14.41 3.20
CA ALA A 50 -3.62 -14.67 1.98
C ALA A 50 -2.27 -13.93 1.98
N LEU A 51 -2.25 -12.69 2.52
CA LEU A 51 -1.02 -11.94 2.81
C LEU A 51 -0.24 -12.56 3.98
N ALA A 52 -0.95 -13.06 4.99
CA ALA A 52 -0.42 -13.74 6.17
C ALA A 52 0.12 -15.14 5.85
N LYS A 53 -0.46 -15.86 4.90
CA LYS A 53 0.06 -17.18 4.49
C LYS A 53 1.40 -17.10 3.75
N ALA A 54 1.85 -15.92 3.35
CA ALA A 54 3.22 -15.69 2.90
C ALA A 54 4.22 -15.52 4.07
N GLU A 55 3.76 -15.45 5.32
CA GLU A 55 4.57 -15.14 6.53
C GLU A 55 5.45 -16.29 7.05
N ALA A 56 5.31 -17.52 6.54
CA ALA A 56 5.93 -18.69 7.15
C ALA A 56 7.18 -19.18 6.41
N THR A 57 8.30 -18.45 6.48
CA THR A 57 9.64 -19.07 6.32
C THR A 57 10.68 -18.36 7.18
N ALA A 58 11.57 -19.16 7.79
CA ALA A 58 12.48 -18.84 8.89
C ALA A 58 13.64 -17.85 8.57
N ALA A 59 13.36 -16.71 7.94
CA ALA A 59 14.25 -15.56 7.89
C ALA A 59 13.82 -14.52 8.95
N PRO A 60 14.75 -13.75 9.56
CA PRO A 60 14.41 -12.74 10.58
C PRO A 60 13.45 -11.65 10.07
N ASN A 61 13.28 -11.54 8.76
CA ASN A 61 12.19 -10.86 8.10
C ASN A 61 11.69 -11.77 6.96
N PRO A 62 10.50 -12.40 7.05
CA PRO A 62 9.98 -13.30 6.01
C PRO A 62 9.41 -12.56 4.79
N TRP A 63 9.34 -11.22 4.82
CA TRP A 63 8.62 -10.44 3.82
C TRP A 63 9.39 -10.35 2.50
N PRO A 64 8.71 -10.57 1.36
CA PRO A 64 9.32 -10.46 0.04
C PRO A 64 9.58 -9.00 -0.34
N GLU A 65 10.39 -8.81 -1.36
CA GLU A 65 10.37 -7.56 -2.12
C GLU A 65 9.03 -7.42 -2.85
N ILE A 66 8.42 -6.25 -2.80
CA ILE A 66 7.15 -5.95 -3.45
C ILE A 66 7.35 -4.79 -4.42
N ASP A 67 6.85 -4.96 -5.64
CA ASP A 67 6.75 -3.93 -6.66
C ASP A 67 5.37 -4.03 -7.33
N ILE A 68 4.46 -3.16 -6.90
CA ILE A 68 3.08 -3.12 -7.38
C ILE A 68 2.86 -1.78 -8.07
N VAL A 69 2.33 -1.84 -9.28
CA VAL A 69 1.76 -0.67 -9.96
C VAL A 69 0.33 -1.01 -10.33
N ALA A 70 -0.61 -0.15 -9.98
CA ALA A 70 -2.00 -0.23 -10.42
C ALA A 70 -2.39 1.05 -11.16
N ASP A 71 -2.89 0.91 -12.40
CA ASP A 71 -3.30 2.07 -13.21
C ASP A 71 -4.56 2.74 -12.68
N SER A 72 -5.44 1.96 -12.05
CA SER A 72 -6.63 2.44 -11.35
C SER A 72 -6.76 1.77 -9.98
N PHE A 73 -6.74 2.57 -8.92
CA PHE A 73 -6.86 2.16 -7.54
C PHE A 73 -8.10 2.75 -6.89
N LEU A 74 -9.04 1.88 -6.55
CA LEU A 74 -10.28 2.25 -5.87
C LEU A 74 -10.19 1.78 -4.42
N LEU A 75 -10.20 2.70 -3.46
CA LEU A 75 -10.21 2.39 -2.04
C LEU A 75 -11.54 2.78 -1.42
N ARG A 76 -12.27 1.80 -0.88
CA ARG A 76 -13.57 2.01 -0.21
C ARG A 76 -14.58 2.78 -1.07
N GLY A 77 -14.57 2.53 -2.38
CA GLY A 77 -15.44 3.21 -3.35
C GLY A 77 -14.91 4.56 -3.86
N HIS A 78 -13.76 5.00 -3.41
CA HIS A 78 -13.12 6.22 -3.87
C HIS A 78 -12.00 5.92 -4.87
N ASP A 79 -12.07 6.54 -6.05
CA ASP A 79 -11.01 6.46 -7.05
C ASP A 79 -9.86 7.38 -6.66
N LEU A 80 -8.73 6.76 -6.28
CA LEU A 80 -7.52 7.44 -5.89
C LEU A 80 -6.53 7.58 -7.05
N GLY A 81 -6.86 7.07 -8.24
CA GLY A 81 -6.04 7.11 -9.44
C GLY A 81 -4.99 6.01 -9.48
N LYS A 82 -3.77 6.36 -9.86
CA LYS A 82 -2.67 5.42 -10.04
C LYS A 82 -1.96 5.15 -8.72
N LEU A 83 -1.72 3.88 -8.39
CA LEU A 83 -0.93 3.43 -7.25
C LEU A 83 0.44 2.92 -7.73
N GLU A 84 1.51 3.36 -7.07
CA GLU A 84 2.84 2.75 -7.16
C GLU A 84 3.34 2.43 -5.74
N LEU A 85 3.66 1.17 -5.48
CA LEU A 85 4.19 0.70 -4.21
C LEU A 85 5.43 -0.14 -4.45
N THR A 86 6.56 0.29 -3.89
CA THR A 86 7.80 -0.48 -3.85
C THR A 86 8.29 -0.59 -2.41
N ALA A 87 8.47 -1.81 -1.95
CA ALA A 87 8.95 -2.10 -0.60
C ALA A 87 9.87 -3.32 -0.61
N GLN A 88 10.81 -3.37 0.32
CA GLN A 88 11.77 -4.46 0.39
C GLN A 88 12.20 -4.76 1.82
N PRO A 89 12.52 -6.03 2.13
CA PRO A 89 13.13 -6.36 3.41
C PRO A 89 14.50 -5.69 3.52
N ARG A 90 14.78 -5.11 4.68
CA ARG A 90 16.08 -4.51 5.03
C ARG A 90 16.43 -4.88 6.47
N ALA A 91 17.34 -5.84 6.62
CA ALA A 91 17.64 -6.50 7.89
C ALA A 91 16.36 -7.07 8.52
N ALA A 92 16.02 -6.65 9.75
CA ALA A 92 14.80 -7.08 10.44
C ALA A 92 13.56 -6.26 10.05
N ASP A 93 13.74 -5.12 9.38
CA ASP A 93 12.65 -4.19 9.05
C ASP A 93 12.20 -4.35 7.60
N TRP A 94 10.99 -3.94 7.28
CA TRP A 94 10.49 -3.86 5.91
C TRP A 94 10.43 -2.40 5.47
N GLN A 95 11.27 -2.02 4.53
CA GLN A 95 11.40 -0.65 4.08
C GLN A 95 10.40 -0.37 2.94
N ILE A 96 9.50 0.59 3.15
CA ILE A 96 8.65 1.16 2.12
C ILE A 96 9.49 2.21 1.40
N GLN A 97 10.02 1.87 0.23
CA GLN A 97 10.87 2.77 -0.54
C GLN A 97 10.06 3.89 -1.18
N ARG A 98 8.86 3.56 -1.66
CA ARG A 98 7.94 4.50 -2.28
C ARG A 98 6.52 3.96 -2.25
N LEU A 99 5.61 4.77 -1.76
CA LEU A 99 4.17 4.69 -1.95
C LEU A 99 3.79 5.97 -2.68
N GLN A 100 3.14 5.86 -3.83
CA GLN A 100 2.64 7.01 -4.57
C GLN A 100 1.21 6.76 -5.01
N LEU A 101 0.35 7.74 -4.75
CA LEU A 101 -1.01 7.81 -5.28
C LEU A 101 -1.11 9.09 -6.10
N ALA A 102 -1.43 8.97 -7.39
CA ALA A 102 -1.50 10.11 -8.29
C ALA A 102 -2.84 10.11 -9.06
N ASN A 103 -3.50 11.27 -9.06
CA ASN A 103 -4.71 11.53 -9.84
C ASN A 103 -4.73 12.99 -10.33
N ASP A 104 -5.79 13.37 -11.04
CA ASP A 104 -5.94 14.71 -11.62
C ASP A 104 -5.98 15.84 -10.56
N ASP A 105 -6.31 15.52 -9.31
CA ASP A 105 -6.46 16.48 -8.22
C ASP A 105 -5.20 16.61 -7.35
N GLY A 106 -4.28 15.65 -7.44
CA GLY A 106 -3.03 15.68 -6.67
C GLY A 106 -2.22 14.38 -6.67
N THR A 107 -1.04 14.46 -6.07
CA THR A 107 -0.13 13.34 -5.84
C THR A 107 0.24 13.25 -4.36
N LEU A 108 -0.08 12.12 -3.74
CA LEU A 108 0.48 11.72 -2.45
C LEU A 108 1.72 10.86 -2.70
N THR A 109 2.81 11.19 -2.05
CA THR A 109 4.01 10.36 -1.98
C THR A 109 4.32 10.05 -0.53
N ALA A 110 4.77 8.84 -0.24
CA ALA A 110 5.24 8.47 1.07
C ALA A 110 6.37 7.46 0.98
N ASN A 111 7.23 7.46 1.99
CA ASN A 111 8.27 6.47 2.20
C ASN A 111 8.37 6.17 3.68
N GLY A 112 8.96 5.04 4.05
CA GLY A 112 9.10 4.74 5.46
C GLY A 112 9.45 3.28 5.75
N TRP A 113 8.99 2.85 6.91
CA TRP A 113 9.41 1.60 7.51
C TRP A 113 8.24 0.94 8.20
N TRP A 114 8.11 -0.35 7.96
CA TRP A 114 7.30 -1.22 8.76
C TRP A 114 8.22 -2.15 9.56
N ARG A 115 8.12 -2.05 10.88
CA ARG A 115 8.86 -2.89 11.81
C ARG A 115 7.93 -3.93 12.37
N ALA A 116 7.98 -5.13 11.82
CA ALA A 116 7.26 -6.29 12.34
C ALA A 116 8.16 -7.02 13.36
N SER A 117 8.23 -6.50 14.58
CA SER A 117 8.91 -7.20 15.68
C SER A 117 7.91 -8.11 16.44
N GLU A 118 8.39 -9.18 17.07
CA GLU A 118 7.55 -10.11 17.86
C GLU A 118 6.76 -9.42 19.00
N ARG A 119 7.18 -8.23 19.42
CA ARG A 119 6.54 -7.48 20.53
C ARG A 119 5.65 -6.33 20.09
N ALA A 120 5.88 -5.77 18.90
CA ALA A 120 5.10 -4.66 18.36
C ALA A 120 5.30 -4.53 16.86
N GLN A 121 4.20 -4.29 16.14
CA GLN A 121 4.21 -3.83 14.76
C GLN A 121 4.12 -2.31 14.76
N LEU A 122 5.07 -1.63 14.12
CA LEU A 122 5.08 -0.17 14.00
C LEU A 122 5.29 0.21 12.55
N THR A 123 4.36 0.98 12.00
CA THR A 123 4.51 1.63 10.70
C THR A 123 4.87 3.09 10.92
N THR A 124 5.91 3.57 10.24
CA THR A 124 6.30 4.98 10.20
C THR A 124 6.44 5.39 8.75
N LEU A 125 5.71 6.43 8.34
CA LEU A 125 5.73 7.00 7.01
C LEU A 125 6.05 8.49 7.07
N ASP A 126 6.98 8.93 6.25
CA ASP A 126 7.12 10.32 5.84
C ASP A 126 6.27 10.51 4.59
N ALA A 127 5.28 11.39 4.64
CA ALA A 127 4.34 11.64 3.56
C ALA A 127 4.42 13.10 3.08
N GLU A 128 4.41 13.27 1.76
CA GLU A 128 4.24 14.54 1.07
C GLU A 128 3.01 14.46 0.17
N LEU A 129 2.04 15.32 0.44
CA LEU A 129 0.84 15.50 -0.37
C LEU A 129 0.98 16.80 -1.18
N ASP A 130 0.96 16.69 -2.50
CA ASP A 130 0.90 17.79 -3.45
C ASP A 130 -0.48 17.80 -4.10
N ILE A 131 -1.27 18.83 -3.84
CA ILE A 131 -2.68 18.94 -4.22
C ILE A 131 -2.91 20.20 -5.03
N SER A 132 -3.53 20.01 -6.19
CA SER A 132 -3.99 21.09 -7.07
C SER A 132 -5.19 21.80 -6.47
N ASP A 133 -6.06 21.03 -5.78
CA ASP A 133 -7.25 21.52 -5.09
C ASP A 133 -7.53 20.66 -3.84
N ALA A 134 -7.29 21.25 -2.66
CA ALA A 134 -7.46 20.59 -1.37
C ALA A 134 -8.89 20.09 -1.14
N GLY A 135 -9.89 20.84 -1.62
CA GLY A 135 -11.30 20.50 -1.43
C GLY A 135 -11.67 19.25 -2.23
N LYS A 136 -11.23 19.17 -3.49
CA LYS A 136 -11.49 18.00 -4.34
C LYS A 136 -10.75 16.76 -3.86
N TYR A 137 -9.49 16.90 -3.46
CA TYR A 137 -8.70 15.77 -3.00
C TYR A 137 -9.26 15.19 -1.69
N LEU A 138 -9.59 16.02 -0.70
CA LEU A 138 -10.17 15.54 0.56
C LEU A 138 -11.58 14.97 0.38
N ALA A 139 -12.38 15.47 -0.58
CA ALA A 139 -13.65 14.87 -0.95
C ALA A 139 -13.49 13.43 -1.48
N ARG A 140 -12.38 13.11 -2.16
CA ARG A 140 -12.06 11.73 -2.58
C ARG A 140 -11.69 10.82 -1.41
N PHE A 141 -11.33 11.34 -0.25
CA PHE A 141 -11.14 10.51 0.96
C PHE A 141 -12.38 10.52 1.86
N GLY A 142 -13.50 11.08 1.40
CA GLY A 142 -14.75 11.14 2.16
C GLY A 142 -14.81 12.24 3.22
N VAL A 143 -13.95 13.27 3.14
CA VAL A 143 -13.90 14.41 4.07
C VAL A 143 -14.20 15.72 3.32
N PRO A 144 -15.47 15.99 2.96
CA PRO A 144 -15.83 17.04 2.01
C PRO A 144 -15.71 18.49 2.52
N ASP A 145 -15.58 18.74 3.83
CA ASP A 145 -15.71 20.09 4.42
C ASP A 145 -14.48 20.62 5.18
N ALA A 146 -13.33 19.93 5.12
CA ALA A 146 -12.27 20.21 6.09
C ALA A 146 -11.38 21.43 5.78
N VAL A 147 -11.19 21.88 4.53
CA VAL A 147 -10.26 22.99 4.30
C VAL A 147 -10.57 23.82 3.03
N ARG A 148 -11.15 25.01 3.20
CA ARG A 148 -11.09 26.09 2.19
C ARG A 148 -9.73 26.78 2.31
N GLY A 149 -8.90 26.70 1.28
CA GLY A 149 -7.60 27.39 1.25
C GLY A 149 -6.42 26.63 1.88
N ALA A 150 -6.44 25.28 1.86
CA ALA A 150 -5.30 24.50 2.34
C ALA A 150 -4.06 24.73 1.48
N ALA A 151 -2.88 24.60 2.10
CA ALA A 151 -1.61 24.60 1.38
C ALA A 151 -1.61 23.54 0.27
N THR A 152 -1.15 23.91 -0.92
CA THR A 152 -1.02 23.00 -2.07
C THR A 152 0.01 21.90 -1.81
N LYS A 153 0.92 22.08 -0.85
CA LYS A 153 1.86 21.05 -0.40
C LYS A 153 1.79 20.88 1.10
N ILE A 154 1.56 19.65 1.55
CA ILE A 154 1.52 19.27 2.96
C ILE A 154 2.57 18.18 3.18
N ARG A 155 3.44 18.38 4.15
CA ARG A 155 4.41 17.36 4.60
C ARG A 155 4.10 16.96 6.02
N GLY A 156 4.12 15.67 6.30
CA GLY A 156 3.86 15.15 7.62
C GLY A 156 4.48 13.78 7.83
N GLN A 157 4.78 13.48 9.09
CA GLN A 157 5.20 12.15 9.50
C GLN A 157 4.01 11.46 10.17
N LEU A 158 3.69 10.26 9.71
CA LEU A 158 2.62 9.41 10.23
C LEU A 158 3.24 8.21 10.93
N GLY A 159 2.71 7.86 12.09
CA GLY A 159 3.14 6.68 12.83
C GLY A 159 1.95 6.00 13.49
N TRP A 160 1.78 4.70 13.26
CA TRP A 160 0.73 3.91 13.90
C TRP A 160 1.18 2.49 14.21
N ALA A 161 0.51 1.90 15.20
CA ALA A 161 0.72 0.50 15.55
C ALA A 161 -0.05 -0.41 14.57
N GLY A 162 0.65 -1.35 13.93
CA GLY A 162 0.09 -2.26 12.91
C GLY A 162 0.82 -2.18 11.57
N GLY A 163 0.31 -2.95 10.60
CA GLY A 163 0.76 -2.96 9.21
C GLY A 163 0.33 -1.72 8.41
N PRO A 164 0.92 -1.46 7.24
CA PRO A 164 0.59 -0.33 6.38
C PRO A 164 -0.87 -0.29 5.88
N GLU A 165 -1.60 -1.40 6.03
CA GLU A 165 -3.01 -1.56 5.67
C GLU A 165 -4.01 -1.24 6.81
N ALA A 166 -3.53 -1.07 8.05
CA ALA A 166 -4.34 -0.94 9.26
C ALA A 166 -5.12 0.38 9.37
#